data_AF-A0A1Q5TT18-F1
#
_entry.id   AF-A0A1Q5TT18-F1
#
_cell.length_a   1.000
_cell.length_b   1.000
_cell.length_c   1.000
_cell.angle_alpha   90.00
_cell.angle_beta   90.00
_cell.angle_gamma   90.00
#
_symmetry.space_group_name_H-M   'P 1'
#
loop_
_entity.id
_entity.type
_entity.pdbx_description
1 polymer ?
#
loop_
_entity_poly.entity_id
_entity_poly.type
_entity_poly.pdbx_seq_one_letter_code
_entity_poly.pdbx_strand_id
1 'polypeptide(L)'
;MLLNQGRIERFLLDSIQQHSDLQVERGVIAETFEYDDDMEEDPNGYPITVKLRTLSDEEANPPGLRINETNHSAATIGVSRGSLLPDDWNELITKSKAKQTKTEIVKAKYLIGCDGAHSWTRKQVNIPLEADIRRLGTVTHATGTILFIPRERSMVRLYVPVQTIESTAPGDGRFDRSRITLEMIKGRVQVIFAPYTFDFQICDWWTVYQIGQRIAPTFSKGNRVFLAGDAVHTHSPKVGLGMNMSMQDGFNIGWKVALVASGVAQPSILATYDAERHCLAEMLLDFDRHWSGLFTEGEGEGKTQNMIKVVELFEDFADGRKSFYGASELVWKFEDDEDPPAARNLIPGERFPPVKLRMQADGNLRWTTRLLESDGRFRVVILAGDMRTATQKNRLLTLTQRLSGSNDQNGAVLHRYVPIAGRFECAIDVMAIHSAPWTEVEYFDFPDTLRPFDPVRGWNYDKIWCDDACPWNRDCDGKGYERWGVDRMRGAMVVVRPDQYIGWVGELEEVIRMTCYLDGVLIRKAANDCQL
;
A
#
# COMPACT_ATOMS: atom_id res chain seq x y z
N MET A 1 -7.22 2.00 9.96
CA MET A 1 -6.71 1.61 11.29
C MET A 1 -5.19 1.58 11.20
N LEU A 2 -4.47 2.28 12.07
CA LEU A 2 -3.01 2.27 12.11
C LEU A 2 -2.53 1.26 13.16
N LEU A 3 -1.45 0.54 12.86
CA LEU A 3 -0.96 -0.57 13.70
C LEU A 3 0.56 -0.44 13.91
N ASN A 4 1.05 -0.95 15.04
CA ASN A 4 2.48 -1.05 15.30
C ASN A 4 3.17 -1.94 14.25
N GLN A 5 4.31 -1.49 13.72
CA GLN A 5 5.11 -2.21 12.74
C GLN A 5 5.48 -3.63 13.20
N GLY A 6 5.85 -3.83 14.47
CA GLY A 6 6.18 -5.17 14.99
C GLY A 6 5.00 -6.16 14.96
N ARG A 7 3.76 -5.67 14.93
CA ARG A 7 2.58 -6.54 14.70
C ARG A 7 2.45 -6.93 13.24
N ILE A 8 2.74 -6.03 12.31
CA ILE A 8 2.74 -6.30 10.87
C ILE A 8 3.82 -7.33 10.55
N GLU A 9 5.04 -7.12 11.05
CA GLU A 9 6.15 -8.08 10.94
C GLU A 9 5.77 -9.44 11.50
N ARG A 10 5.07 -9.50 12.65
CA ARG A 10 4.62 -10.78 13.19
C ARG A 10 3.67 -11.52 12.25
N PHE A 11 2.71 -10.83 11.65
CA PHE A 11 1.81 -11.45 10.66
C PHE A 11 2.57 -11.97 9.43
N LEU A 12 3.57 -11.23 8.95
CA LEU A 12 4.41 -11.68 7.83
C LEU A 12 5.23 -12.92 8.21
N LEU A 13 5.84 -12.93 9.40
CA LEU A 13 6.60 -14.08 9.89
C LEU A 13 5.72 -15.33 10.08
N ASP A 14 4.51 -15.15 10.63
CA ASP A 14 3.54 -16.23 10.76
C ASP A 14 3.13 -16.78 9.38
N SER A 15 2.94 -15.90 8.38
CA SER A 15 2.63 -16.30 7.01
C SER A 15 3.79 -17.02 6.33
N ILE A 16 5.04 -16.55 6.52
CA ILE A 16 6.24 -17.24 6.00
C ILE A 16 6.33 -18.66 6.59
N GLN A 17 6.14 -18.80 7.90
CA GLN A 17 6.18 -20.10 8.58
C GLN A 17 5.04 -21.03 8.13
N GLN A 18 3.87 -20.49 7.84
CA GLN A 18 2.73 -21.29 7.38
C GLN A 18 2.91 -21.78 5.93
N HIS A 19 3.66 -21.05 5.09
CA HIS A 19 3.77 -21.31 3.65
C HIS A 19 5.16 -21.80 3.21
N SER A 20 6.13 -21.91 4.12
CA SER A 20 7.50 -22.33 3.83
C SER A 20 8.24 -22.79 5.10
N ASP A 21 9.37 -23.47 4.90
CA ASP A 21 10.30 -23.81 5.99
C ASP A 21 11.34 -22.69 6.24
N LEU A 22 11.13 -21.50 5.68
CA LEU A 22 12.06 -20.38 5.79
C LEU A 22 12.00 -19.73 7.17
N GLN A 23 13.17 -19.32 7.68
CA GLN A 23 13.30 -18.59 8.93
C GLN A 23 14.26 -17.42 8.76
N VAL A 24 14.04 -16.35 9.54
CA VAL A 24 14.95 -15.21 9.55
C VAL A 24 16.16 -15.54 10.40
N GLU A 25 17.32 -15.66 9.77
CA GLU A 25 18.61 -15.73 10.46
C GLU A 25 18.98 -14.33 11.01
N ARG A 26 19.13 -14.23 12.33
CA ARG A 26 19.46 -12.97 13.03
C ARG A 26 20.89 -13.01 13.55
N GLY A 27 21.46 -11.83 13.77
CA GLY A 27 22.84 -11.72 14.24
C GLY A 27 23.83 -12.15 13.16
N VAL A 28 23.50 -11.95 11.89
CA VAL A 28 24.40 -12.19 10.75
C VAL A 28 24.53 -10.89 9.96
N ILE A 29 25.76 -10.55 9.55
CA ILE A 29 26.06 -9.37 8.74
C ILE A 29 26.89 -9.76 7.51
N ALA A 30 26.70 -9.06 6.40
CA ALA A 30 27.57 -9.19 5.24
C ALA A 30 28.89 -8.42 5.44
N GLU A 31 30.03 -9.09 5.24
CA GLU A 31 31.38 -8.51 5.32
C GLU A 31 31.91 -8.09 3.96
N THR A 32 31.75 -8.94 2.95
CA THR A 32 32.23 -8.69 1.59
C THR A 32 31.15 -9.06 0.58
N PHE A 33 31.20 -8.37 -0.57
CA PHE A 33 30.31 -8.57 -1.70
C PHE A 33 31.17 -8.50 -2.97
N GLU A 34 31.13 -9.55 -3.77
CA GLU A 34 31.80 -9.66 -5.06
C GLU A 34 30.74 -9.98 -6.14
N TYR A 35 30.88 -9.36 -7.31
CA TYR A 35 29.97 -9.53 -8.44
C TYR A 35 30.77 -9.82 -9.71
N ASP A 36 30.46 -10.92 -10.37
CA ASP A 36 31.06 -11.33 -11.64
C ASP A 36 30.15 -10.89 -12.80
N ASP A 37 30.53 -9.82 -13.50
CA ASP A 37 29.78 -9.27 -14.63
C ASP A 37 29.77 -10.24 -15.84
N ASP A 38 30.72 -11.18 -15.96
CA ASP A 38 30.79 -12.13 -17.08
C ASP A 38 29.71 -13.23 -16.98
N MET A 39 29.16 -13.47 -15.78
CA MET A 39 28.10 -14.45 -15.52
C MET A 39 26.69 -13.84 -15.53
N GLU A 40 26.54 -12.55 -15.84
CA GLU A 40 25.27 -11.82 -15.76
C GLU A 40 24.17 -12.43 -16.64
N GLU A 41 24.53 -12.81 -17.86
CA GLU A 41 23.62 -13.36 -18.88
C GLU A 41 23.43 -14.89 -18.76
N ASP A 42 24.22 -15.60 -17.94
CA ASP A 42 24.07 -17.04 -17.76
C ASP A 42 22.92 -17.34 -16.80
N PRO A 43 21.77 -17.88 -17.25
CA PRO A 43 20.62 -18.15 -16.38
C PRO A 43 20.94 -19.10 -15.22
N ASN A 44 21.95 -19.97 -15.37
CA ASN A 44 22.39 -20.91 -14.34
C ASN A 44 23.65 -20.45 -13.59
N GLY A 45 24.19 -19.27 -13.94
CA GLY A 45 25.35 -18.68 -13.31
C GLY A 45 25.06 -18.19 -11.90
N TYR A 46 26.11 -18.14 -11.07
CA TYR A 46 26.07 -17.60 -9.71
C TYR A 46 26.97 -16.36 -9.60
N PRO A 47 26.59 -15.21 -10.21
CA PRO A 47 27.45 -14.03 -10.31
C PRO A 47 27.71 -13.33 -8.97
N ILE A 48 27.00 -13.67 -7.89
CA ILE A 48 27.06 -12.97 -6.60
C ILE A 48 27.75 -13.85 -5.57
N THR A 49 28.84 -13.35 -4.98
CA THR A 49 29.49 -13.97 -3.81
C THR A 49 29.40 -13.03 -2.61
N VAL A 50 28.80 -13.49 -1.51
CA VAL A 50 28.68 -12.73 -0.26
C VAL A 50 29.34 -13.49 0.87
N LYS A 51 30.27 -12.84 1.59
CA LYS A 51 30.81 -13.38 2.83
C LYS A 51 29.98 -12.88 4.00
N LEU A 52 29.42 -13.79 4.77
CA LEU A 52 28.63 -13.48 5.96
C LEU A 52 29.45 -13.75 7.23
N ARG A 53 29.24 -12.94 8.26
CA ARG A 53 29.75 -13.18 9.62
C ARG A 53 28.60 -13.20 10.62
N THR A 54 28.57 -14.22 11.45
CA THR A 54 27.71 -14.27 12.62
C THR A 54 28.30 -13.40 13.73
N LEU A 55 27.49 -12.47 14.23
CA LEU A 55 27.79 -11.56 15.31
C LEU A 55 27.67 -12.28 16.65
N SER A 56 28.47 -11.84 17.62
CA SER A 56 28.26 -12.19 19.03
C SER A 56 27.01 -11.52 19.61
N ASP A 57 26.48 -12.04 20.72
CA ASP A 57 25.32 -11.46 21.40
C ASP A 57 25.53 -9.99 21.81
N GLU A 58 26.77 -9.61 22.14
CA GLU A 58 27.11 -8.24 22.50
C GLU A 58 27.10 -7.30 21.29
N GLU A 59 27.57 -7.78 20.13
CA GLU A 59 27.51 -7.02 18.87
C GLU A 59 26.08 -6.92 18.33
N ALA A 60 25.27 -7.97 18.50
CA ALA A 60 23.87 -7.99 18.09
C ALA A 60 22.97 -7.11 18.99
N ASN A 61 23.35 -6.88 20.25
CA ASN A 61 22.57 -6.12 21.25
C ASN A 61 23.41 -4.98 21.87
N PRO A 62 23.63 -3.87 21.15
CA PRO A 62 24.45 -2.78 21.65
C PRO A 62 23.86 -2.13 22.92
N PRO A 63 24.68 -1.51 23.78
CA PRO A 63 24.27 -1.05 25.13
C PRO A 63 23.07 -0.11 25.20
N GLY A 64 22.73 0.60 24.11
CA GLY A 64 21.52 1.45 24.01
C GLY A 64 20.20 0.69 23.83
N LEU A 65 20.25 -0.65 23.71
CA LEU A 65 19.10 -1.57 23.59
C LEU A 65 18.96 -2.52 24.80
N ARG A 66 19.85 -2.43 25.81
CA ARG A 66 19.80 -3.28 27.01
C ARG A 66 18.71 -2.81 27.98
N ILE A 67 17.83 -3.72 28.36
CA ILE A 67 16.86 -3.53 29.45
C ILE A 67 17.62 -3.58 30.77
N ASN A 68 17.73 -2.46 31.49
CA ASN A 68 18.24 -2.45 32.86
C ASN A 68 17.06 -2.67 33.84
N GLU A 69 16.98 -3.86 34.44
CA GLU A 69 15.92 -4.24 35.40
C GLU A 69 15.99 -3.50 36.75
N THR A 70 16.98 -2.63 36.99
CA THR A 70 17.24 -2.08 38.34
C THR A 70 16.94 -0.59 38.53
N ASN A 71 16.45 0.15 37.53
CA ASN A 71 16.11 1.58 37.67
C ASN A 71 14.75 1.93 37.06
N HIS A 72 13.72 2.08 37.90
CA HIS A 72 12.35 2.47 37.52
C HIS A 72 12.17 3.96 37.11
N SER A 73 13.18 4.61 36.52
CA SER A 73 13.08 6.01 36.04
C SER A 73 13.71 6.29 34.66
N ALA A 74 14.13 5.25 33.93
CA ALA A 74 14.42 5.39 32.51
C ALA A 74 13.13 5.09 31.71
N ALA A 75 12.73 5.98 30.79
CA ALA A 75 11.72 5.64 29.80
C ALA A 75 12.20 4.43 29.01
N THR A 76 11.61 3.27 29.29
CA THR A 76 11.86 2.05 28.55
C THR A 76 11.23 2.16 27.17
N ILE A 77 11.92 1.67 26.16
CA ILE A 77 11.27 1.11 24.96
C ILE A 77 10.45 -0.10 25.48
N GLY A 78 9.25 0.09 26.04
CA GLY A 78 8.48 -0.99 26.69
C GLY A 78 7.53 -0.60 27.84
N VAL A 79 6.48 -1.40 28.03
CA VAL A 79 5.15 -1.11 28.63
C VAL A 79 5.07 -1.29 30.16
N SER A 80 4.39 -0.41 30.92
CA SER A 80 3.09 -0.68 31.61
C SER A 80 2.64 0.27 32.77
N ARG A 81 1.30 0.48 32.79
CA ARG A 81 0.24 0.76 33.81
C ARG A 81 0.55 1.31 35.22
N GLY A 82 -0.18 2.38 35.59
CA GLY A 82 -0.63 2.62 36.98
C GLY A 82 -0.91 4.09 37.34
N SER A 83 -2.04 4.63 36.89
CA SER A 83 -2.53 5.99 37.20
C SER A 83 -3.29 6.04 38.54
N LEU A 84 -3.31 7.19 39.23
CA LEU A 84 -4.48 7.83 39.89
C LEU A 84 -4.06 9.15 40.62
N LEU A 85 -5.00 10.12 40.70
CA LEU A 85 -4.87 11.56 41.06
C LEU A 85 -5.50 11.83 42.48
N PRO A 86 -5.92 13.04 42.92
CA PRO A 86 -5.71 14.46 42.50
C PRO A 86 -5.60 15.46 43.71
N ASP A 87 -5.56 16.77 43.39
CA ASP A 87 -6.04 17.92 44.19
C ASP A 87 -5.06 18.58 45.20
N ASP A 88 -4.61 19.82 44.93
CA ASP A 88 -5.40 21.01 45.30
C ASP A 88 -4.70 22.39 45.14
N TRP A 89 -5.49 23.32 44.58
CA TRP A 89 -5.61 24.75 44.90
C TRP A 89 -4.50 25.80 44.63
N ASN A 90 -4.85 26.68 43.67
CA ASN A 90 -4.99 28.14 43.78
C ASN A 90 -3.80 29.10 44.02
N GLU A 91 -4.01 30.27 43.39
CA GLU A 91 -3.43 31.60 43.68
C GLU A 91 -2.06 31.89 43.06
N LEU A 92 -1.76 33.09 42.53
CA LEU A 92 -2.53 34.31 42.31
C LEU A 92 -1.75 35.16 41.29
N ILE A 93 -2.51 35.93 40.54
CA ILE A 93 -2.15 36.92 39.53
C ILE A 93 -1.26 38.03 40.10
N THR A 94 -0.30 38.57 39.33
CA THR A 94 -0.17 40.05 39.23
C THR A 94 0.30 40.50 37.85
N LYS A 95 -0.53 41.37 37.23
CA LYS A 95 -0.40 41.98 35.92
C LYS A 95 0.62 43.13 35.90
N SER A 96 1.37 43.23 34.80
CA SER A 96 1.96 44.50 34.32
C SER A 96 0.93 45.24 33.45
N LYS A 97 0.80 46.56 33.66
CA LYS A 97 -0.15 47.48 33.00
C LYS A 97 0.37 47.92 31.62
N ALA A 98 -0.54 48.16 30.68
CA ALA A 98 -0.47 49.41 29.91
C ALA A 98 -1.79 49.84 29.22
N LYS A 99 -2.04 51.15 29.34
CA LYS A 99 -2.72 52.09 28.42
C LYS A 99 -4.24 52.11 28.32
N GLN A 100 -4.74 53.35 28.34
CA GLN A 100 -6.13 53.78 28.54
C GLN A 100 -7.05 53.44 27.38
N THR A 101 -8.22 52.89 27.72
CA THR A 101 -9.34 52.63 26.81
C THR A 101 -10.53 53.47 27.26
N LYS A 102 -11.19 54.14 26.30
CA LYS A 102 -12.47 54.83 26.54
C LYS A 102 -13.55 53.75 26.74
N THR A 103 -14.33 53.85 27.81
CA THR A 103 -15.27 52.80 28.24
C THR A 103 -16.70 53.30 28.17
N GLU A 104 -17.61 52.44 27.71
CA GLU A 104 -19.07 52.64 27.69
C GLU A 104 -19.74 51.50 28.46
N ILE A 105 -20.86 51.78 29.14
CA ILE A 105 -21.65 50.77 29.85
C ILE A 105 -23.00 50.58 29.12
N VAL A 106 -23.19 49.42 28.52
CA VAL A 106 -24.46 49.00 27.90
C VAL A 106 -25.13 47.94 28.79
N LYS A 107 -26.41 48.15 29.14
CA LYS A 107 -27.23 47.14 29.86
C LYS A 107 -28.23 46.52 28.88
N ALA A 108 -28.12 45.22 28.63
CA ALA A 108 -29.00 44.48 27.72
C ALA A 108 -29.71 43.32 28.44
N LYS A 109 -30.91 42.93 27.97
CA LYS A 109 -31.67 41.77 28.52
C LYS A 109 -31.13 40.42 28.03
N TYR A 110 -30.60 40.38 26.81
CA TYR A 110 -30.03 39.19 26.19
C TYR A 110 -28.75 39.57 25.43
N LEU A 111 -27.77 38.67 25.42
CA LEU A 111 -26.52 38.78 24.67
C LEU A 111 -26.37 37.51 23.84
N ILE A 112 -26.21 37.65 22.52
CA ILE A 112 -25.98 36.52 21.60
C ILE A 112 -24.52 36.61 21.13
N GLY A 113 -23.67 35.66 21.59
CA GLY A 113 -22.26 35.60 21.24
C GLY A 113 -22.01 34.88 19.91
N CYS A 114 -21.78 35.65 18.84
CA CYS A 114 -21.42 35.16 17.50
C CYS A 114 -19.94 35.42 17.15
N ASP A 115 -19.06 35.40 18.15
CA ASP A 115 -17.68 35.90 18.11
C ASP A 115 -16.61 34.81 17.83
N GLY A 116 -17.01 33.75 17.13
CA GLY A 116 -16.11 32.78 16.48
C GLY A 116 -15.33 31.86 17.43
N ALA A 117 -14.32 31.15 16.88
CA ALA A 117 -13.58 30.10 17.58
C ALA A 117 -12.89 30.55 18.88
N HIS A 118 -12.45 31.81 18.95
CA HIS A 118 -11.83 32.42 20.13
C HIS A 118 -12.81 33.21 21.02
N SER A 119 -14.12 32.99 20.85
CA SER A 119 -15.24 33.69 21.50
C SER A 119 -14.87 34.28 22.87
N TRP A 120 -14.81 35.61 22.89
CA TRP A 120 -14.63 36.41 24.09
C TRP A 120 -15.81 36.18 25.04
N THR A 121 -17.02 36.12 24.48
CA THR A 121 -18.28 35.89 25.20
C THR A 121 -18.26 34.55 25.92
N ARG A 122 -17.89 33.47 25.23
CA ARG A 122 -17.74 32.11 25.80
C ARG A 122 -16.77 32.10 26.98
N LYS A 123 -15.65 32.83 26.86
CA LYS A 123 -14.66 32.98 27.94
C LYS A 123 -15.23 33.74 29.14
N GLN A 124 -16.07 34.76 28.94
CA GLN A 124 -16.68 35.51 30.06
C GLN A 124 -17.70 34.67 30.85
N VAL A 125 -18.31 33.67 30.21
CA VAL A 125 -19.33 32.80 30.85
C VAL A 125 -18.81 31.39 31.19
N ASN A 126 -17.49 31.18 31.12
CA ASN A 126 -16.81 29.94 31.54
C ASN A 126 -17.33 28.65 30.91
N ILE A 127 -17.63 28.66 29.60
CA ILE A 127 -18.01 27.43 28.87
C ILE A 127 -16.74 26.83 28.24
N PRO A 128 -16.28 25.63 28.68
CA PRO A 128 -15.07 25.01 28.13
C PRO A 128 -15.27 24.49 26.70
N LEU A 129 -14.18 24.43 25.94
CA LEU A 129 -14.11 23.71 24.66
C LEU A 129 -13.33 22.43 24.89
N GLU A 130 -13.98 21.28 24.73
CA GLU A 130 -13.30 19.99 24.72
C GLU A 130 -12.65 19.79 23.34
N ALA A 131 -11.35 19.50 23.32
CA ALA A 131 -10.63 19.19 22.09
C ALA A 131 -10.76 17.70 21.76
N ASP A 132 -11.19 17.41 20.54
CA ASP A 132 -11.33 16.04 20.05
C ASP A 132 -10.08 15.61 19.27
N ILE A 133 -9.21 14.82 19.91
CA ILE A 133 -8.00 14.25 19.29
C ILE A 133 -8.26 12.92 18.56
N ARG A 134 -9.51 12.50 18.35
CA ARG A 134 -9.84 11.19 17.75
C ARG A 134 -9.57 11.10 16.25
N ARG A 135 -9.27 12.22 15.58
CA ARG A 135 -9.01 12.27 14.13
C ARG A 135 -7.56 12.66 13.85
N LEU A 136 -6.99 12.09 12.79
CA LEU A 136 -5.73 12.57 12.23
C LEU A 136 -5.85 14.07 11.97
N GLY A 137 -4.82 14.84 12.35
CA GLY A 137 -4.84 16.27 12.12
C GLY A 137 -3.49 16.93 12.30
N THR A 138 -3.48 18.23 12.03
CA THR A 138 -2.31 19.08 12.20
C THR A 138 -2.65 20.26 13.09
N VAL A 139 -1.73 20.63 14.00
CA VAL A 139 -1.79 21.90 14.75
C VAL A 139 -0.68 22.78 14.22
N THR A 140 -1.04 23.96 13.70
CA THR A 140 -0.09 24.94 13.17
C THR A 140 0.09 26.06 14.18
N HIS A 141 1.33 26.46 14.38
CA HIS A 141 1.75 27.63 15.15
C HIS A 141 2.89 28.32 14.40
N ALA A 142 3.21 29.56 14.75
CA ALA A 142 4.30 30.33 14.12
C ALA A 142 5.68 29.63 14.21
N THR A 143 5.89 28.75 15.19
CA THR A 143 7.15 28.00 15.41
C THR A 143 7.19 26.63 14.73
N GLY A 144 6.14 26.25 14.00
CA GLY A 144 6.05 25.02 13.21
C GLY A 144 4.68 24.33 13.30
N THR A 145 4.49 23.31 12.46
CA THR A 145 3.28 22.48 12.43
C THR A 145 3.54 21.09 13.01
N ILE A 146 2.73 20.67 13.99
CA ILE A 146 2.71 19.30 14.52
C ILE A 146 1.70 18.47 13.74
N LEU A 147 2.11 17.29 13.29
CA LEU A 147 1.20 16.23 12.82
C LEU A 147 0.94 15.27 13.97
N PHE A 148 -0.31 15.07 14.33
CA PHE A 148 -0.70 14.10 15.36
C PHE A 148 -1.52 12.96 14.74
N ILE A 149 -1.17 11.74 15.15
CA ILE A 149 -1.71 10.50 14.60
C ILE A 149 -2.24 9.66 15.75
N PRO A 150 -3.57 9.54 15.91
CA PRO A 150 -4.16 8.61 16.88
C PRO A 150 -3.80 7.17 16.52
N ARG A 151 -3.42 6.39 17.54
CA ARG A 151 -2.95 5.00 17.42
C ARG A 151 -3.82 4.07 18.25
N GLU A 152 -3.60 2.77 18.08
CA GLU A 152 -4.23 1.74 18.88
C GLU A 152 -3.96 1.93 20.39
N ARG A 153 -4.82 1.37 21.25
CA ARG A 153 -4.65 1.38 22.71
C ARG A 153 -4.52 2.80 23.32
N SER A 154 -5.24 3.76 22.75
CA SER A 154 -5.26 5.17 23.20
C SER A 154 -3.91 5.89 23.13
N MET A 155 -2.96 5.38 22.35
CA MET A 155 -1.70 6.06 22.07
C MET A 155 -1.91 7.18 21.04
N VAL A 156 -1.04 8.19 21.08
CA VAL A 156 -0.96 9.23 20.05
C VAL A 156 0.50 9.39 19.64
N ARG A 157 0.76 9.34 18.33
CA ARG A 157 2.08 9.66 17.77
C ARG A 157 2.11 11.12 17.35
N LEU A 158 3.13 11.85 17.79
CA LEU A 158 3.36 13.25 17.44
C LEU A 158 4.62 13.38 16.60
N TYR A 159 4.49 13.97 15.41
CA TYR A 159 5.64 14.46 14.66
C TYR A 159 5.84 15.93 15.01
N VAL A 160 6.91 16.18 15.77
CA VAL A 160 7.23 17.51 16.29
C VAL A 160 8.39 18.07 15.46
N PRO A 161 8.22 19.22 14.79
CA PRO A 161 9.32 19.83 14.07
C PRO A 161 10.35 20.31 15.09
N VAL A 162 11.57 19.78 15.05
CA VAL A 162 12.67 20.29 15.87
C VAL A 162 13.64 21.03 14.95
N GLN A 163 13.37 22.32 14.71
CA GLN A 163 14.40 23.20 14.13
C GLN A 163 15.51 23.33 15.17
N THR A 164 16.72 22.87 14.87
CA THR A 164 17.92 23.29 15.59
C THR A 164 18.31 24.68 15.11
N ILE A 165 18.32 25.60 16.08
CA ILE A 165 19.43 26.51 16.41
C ILE A 165 20.49 26.60 15.30
N GLU A 166 20.64 27.82 14.78
CA GLU A 166 21.76 28.31 13.98
C GLU A 166 23.09 27.63 14.38
N SER A 167 23.62 26.79 13.49
CA SER A 167 25.03 26.39 13.57
C SER A 167 25.87 27.64 13.32
N THR A 168 26.52 28.16 14.36
CA THR A 168 27.51 29.24 14.28
C THR A 168 28.89 28.74 13.81
N ALA A 169 29.01 27.52 13.27
CA ALA A 169 30.24 27.01 12.68
C ALA A 169 30.03 26.68 11.18
N PRO A 170 30.74 27.36 10.26
CA PRO A 170 30.75 26.97 8.86
C PRO A 170 31.64 25.74 8.71
N GLY A 171 31.05 24.58 8.41
CA GLY A 171 31.83 23.43 7.92
C GLY A 171 31.34 22.03 8.29
N ASP A 172 30.49 21.85 9.30
CA ASP A 172 30.08 20.50 9.72
C ASP A 172 28.55 20.40 9.86
N GLY A 173 27.87 20.14 8.74
CA GLY A 173 26.41 20.05 8.63
C GLY A 173 25.77 18.82 9.29
N ARG A 174 26.45 18.17 10.26
CA ARG A 174 25.92 17.02 10.98
C ARG A 174 25.17 17.47 12.24
N PHE A 175 23.87 17.25 12.20
CA PHE A 175 22.96 17.43 13.33
C PHE A 175 23.30 16.43 14.46
N ASP A 176 23.66 16.94 15.64
CA ASP A 176 23.97 16.10 16.80
C ASP A 176 22.68 15.62 17.49
N ARG A 177 22.25 14.40 17.13
CA ARG A 177 21.04 13.74 17.65
C ARG A 177 21.09 13.53 19.17
N SER A 178 22.28 13.42 19.76
CA SER A 178 22.46 13.14 21.19
C SER A 178 22.03 14.30 22.09
N ARG A 179 21.89 15.51 21.53
CA ARG A 179 21.50 16.72 22.27
C ARG A 179 20.00 16.90 22.42
N ILE A 180 19.19 16.12 21.71
CA ILE A 180 17.74 16.20 21.83
C ILE A 180 17.27 15.32 22.96
N THR A 181 16.50 15.91 23.86
CA THR A 181 15.84 15.18 24.94
C THR A 181 14.33 15.16 24.76
N LEU A 182 13.68 14.22 25.42
CA LEU A 182 12.23 14.09 25.41
C LEU A 182 11.55 15.32 26.04
N GLU A 183 12.19 15.94 27.03
CA GLU A 183 11.74 17.17 27.69
C GLU A 183 11.73 18.36 26.71
N MET A 184 12.75 18.47 25.85
CA MET A 184 12.78 19.51 24.81
C MET A 184 11.63 19.34 23.82
N ILE A 185 11.35 18.10 23.41
CA ILE A 185 10.23 17.78 22.51
C ILE A 185 8.92 18.16 23.19
N LYS A 186 8.71 17.75 24.45
CA LYS A 186 7.52 18.07 25.25
C LYS A 186 7.29 19.58 25.35
N GLY A 187 8.31 20.36 25.72
CA GLY A 187 8.22 21.81 25.82
C GLY A 187 7.82 22.46 24.50
N ARG A 188 8.32 21.94 23.37
CA ARG A 188 7.94 22.43 22.05
C ARG A 188 6.49 22.13 21.69
N VAL A 189 5.99 20.94 22.03
CA VAL A 189 4.57 20.60 21.85
C VAL A 189 3.67 21.55 22.64
N GLN A 190 4.02 21.83 23.90
CA GLN A 190 3.26 22.75 24.75
C GLN A 190 3.16 24.17 24.16
N VAL A 191 4.24 24.67 23.57
CA VAL A 191 4.21 25.97 22.86
C VAL A 191 3.28 25.93 21.66
N ILE A 192 3.39 24.89 20.81
CA ILE A 192 2.60 24.79 19.58
C ILE A 192 1.11 24.54 19.87
N PHE A 193 0.79 23.81 20.93
CA PHE A 193 -0.60 23.50 21.30
C PHE A 193 -1.30 24.63 22.05
N ALA A 194 -0.62 25.68 22.49
CA ALA A 194 -1.26 26.79 23.19
C ALA A 194 -2.45 27.35 22.38
N PRO A 195 -3.64 27.58 22.99
CA PRO A 195 -3.91 27.60 24.43
C PRO A 195 -4.30 26.25 25.05
N TYR A 196 -4.23 25.14 24.30
CA TYR A 196 -4.47 23.81 24.83
C TYR A 196 -3.31 23.34 25.70
N THR A 197 -3.60 22.54 26.71
CA THR A 197 -2.58 21.90 27.54
C THR A 197 -2.11 20.61 26.90
N PHE A 198 -0.82 20.30 27.08
CA PHE A 198 -0.24 19.05 26.65
C PHE A 198 0.68 18.49 27.73
N ASP A 199 0.43 17.23 28.09
CA ASP A 199 1.28 16.45 28.97
C ASP A 199 1.16 14.96 28.64
N PHE A 200 2.16 14.17 29.03
CA PHE A 200 2.11 12.71 28.98
C PHE A 200 2.83 12.13 30.19
N GLN A 201 2.25 11.06 30.75
CA GLN A 201 2.88 10.26 31.81
C GLN A 201 3.71 9.11 31.25
N ILE A 202 3.33 8.62 30.06
CA ILE A 202 3.91 7.44 29.43
C ILE A 202 4.36 7.84 28.02
N CYS A 203 5.63 7.58 27.71
CA CYS A 203 6.17 7.65 26.37
C CYS A 203 6.70 6.26 26.01
N ASP A 204 5.91 5.49 25.24
CA ASP A 204 6.29 4.13 24.85
C ASP A 204 7.51 4.10 23.92
N TRP A 205 7.69 5.14 23.10
CA TRP A 205 8.80 5.26 22.15
C TRP A 205 8.95 6.68 21.61
N TRP A 206 10.19 7.10 21.36
CA TRP A 206 10.52 8.33 20.62
C TRP A 206 11.80 8.16 19.80
N THR A 207 11.96 8.99 18.77
CA THR A 207 13.20 9.07 17.98
C THR A 207 13.36 10.47 17.39
N VAL A 208 14.55 10.73 16.85
CA VAL A 208 14.84 11.91 16.04
C VAL A 208 15.14 11.47 14.62
N TYR A 209 14.34 11.97 13.69
CA TYR A 209 14.57 11.78 12.27
C TYR A 209 15.02 13.09 11.62
N GLN A 210 16.03 13.01 10.76
CA GLN A 210 16.44 14.13 9.92
C GLN A 210 15.77 13.96 8.56
N ILE A 211 15.08 14.99 8.10
CA ILE A 211 14.41 14.96 6.80
C ILE A 211 15.48 14.93 5.71
N GLY A 212 15.58 13.81 5.01
CA GLY A 212 16.33 13.66 3.77
C GLY A 212 15.43 13.00 2.73
N GLN A 213 15.41 13.56 1.53
CA GLN A 213 14.80 12.95 0.36
C GLN A 213 15.93 12.43 -0.53
N ARG A 214 15.93 11.13 -0.80
CA ARG A 214 16.95 10.48 -1.63
C ARG A 214 16.30 9.40 -2.46
N ILE A 215 16.76 9.24 -3.68
CA ILE A 215 16.44 8.14 -4.56
C ILE A 215 17.73 7.64 -5.20
N ALA A 216 17.89 6.33 -5.29
CA ALA A 216 18.99 5.70 -6.01
C ALA A 216 18.73 5.82 -7.51
N PRO A 217 19.76 6.08 -8.33
CA PRO A 217 19.59 6.26 -9.78
C PRO A 217 19.13 5.00 -10.51
N THR A 218 19.38 3.82 -9.92
CA THR A 218 18.90 2.51 -10.41
C THR A 218 18.57 1.62 -9.21
N PHE A 219 17.56 0.78 -9.35
CA PHE A 219 17.14 -0.14 -8.28
C PHE A 219 17.68 -1.56 -8.47
N SER A 220 18.38 -1.81 -9.59
CA SER A 220 18.97 -3.11 -9.89
C SER A 220 20.36 -2.99 -10.50
N LYS A 221 21.13 -4.08 -10.39
CA LYS A 221 22.36 -4.31 -11.16
C LYS A 221 22.23 -5.65 -11.88
N GLY A 222 22.34 -5.59 -13.21
CA GLY A 222 22.41 -6.74 -14.08
C GLY A 222 21.23 -7.71 -14.05
N ASN A 223 20.05 -7.26 -13.58
CA ASN A 223 18.92 -8.14 -13.29
C ASN A 223 19.25 -9.32 -12.36
N ARG A 224 20.28 -9.19 -11.52
CA ARG A 224 20.74 -10.19 -10.54
C ARG A 224 20.68 -9.66 -9.11
N VAL A 225 21.00 -8.38 -8.94
CA VAL A 225 20.94 -7.69 -7.65
C VAL A 225 19.79 -6.69 -7.69
N PHE A 226 18.92 -6.74 -6.69
CA PHE A 226 17.79 -5.84 -6.55
C PHE A 226 17.81 -5.18 -5.17
N LEU A 227 17.56 -3.87 -5.14
CA LEU A 227 17.43 -3.09 -3.93
C LEU A 227 15.99 -2.62 -3.80
N ALA A 228 15.43 -2.62 -2.59
CA ALA A 228 14.03 -2.30 -2.33
C ALA A 228 13.87 -1.47 -1.05
N GLY A 229 12.80 -0.67 -0.99
CA GLY A 229 12.47 0.17 0.17
C GLY A 229 13.51 1.24 0.47
N ASP A 230 13.77 1.46 1.76
CA ASP A 230 14.68 2.52 2.25
C ASP A 230 16.12 2.44 1.67
N ALA A 231 16.51 1.30 1.09
CA ALA A 231 17.80 1.15 0.39
C ALA A 231 17.88 1.99 -0.90
N VAL A 232 16.73 2.24 -1.56
CA VAL A 232 16.65 2.94 -2.85
C VAL A 232 15.85 4.22 -2.81
N HIS A 233 14.95 4.40 -1.85
CA HIS A 233 14.27 5.68 -1.67
C HIS A 233 14.04 5.97 -0.19
N THR A 234 14.32 7.19 0.22
CA THR A 234 14.01 7.68 1.57
C THR A 234 13.31 9.01 1.44
N HIS A 235 12.24 9.22 2.22
CA HIS A 235 11.45 10.44 2.20
C HIS A 235 10.99 10.78 3.63
N SER A 236 10.27 11.89 3.78
CA SER A 236 9.76 12.27 5.10
C SER A 236 8.65 11.33 5.59
N PRO A 237 8.52 11.09 6.90
CA PRO A 237 7.45 10.25 7.45
C PRO A 237 6.08 10.95 7.44
N LYS A 238 5.99 12.22 7.01
CA LYS A 238 4.78 13.04 7.06
C LYS A 238 3.65 12.51 6.17
N VAL A 239 4.00 11.70 5.17
CA VAL A 239 3.05 11.04 4.26
C VAL A 239 2.65 9.65 4.77
N GLY A 240 3.46 9.04 5.64
CA GLY A 240 3.19 7.70 6.18
C GLY A 240 3.37 6.55 5.17
N LEU A 241 4.07 6.78 4.05
CA LEU A 241 4.17 5.79 2.96
C LEU A 241 5.44 4.93 2.95
N GLY A 242 6.46 5.20 3.78
CA GLY A 242 7.78 4.54 3.65
C GLY A 242 7.71 3.01 3.68
N MET A 243 7.13 2.45 4.75
CA MET A 243 6.93 1.00 4.86
C MET A 243 5.97 0.46 3.80
N ASN A 244 4.92 1.21 3.43
CA ASN A 244 3.95 0.79 2.41
C ASN A 244 4.62 0.64 1.04
N MET A 245 5.41 1.64 0.64
CA MET A 245 6.15 1.64 -0.61
C MET A 245 7.23 0.55 -0.62
N SER A 246 7.96 0.41 0.50
CA SER A 246 8.98 -0.63 0.66
C SER A 246 8.41 -2.05 0.52
N MET A 247 7.24 -2.30 1.14
CA MET A 247 6.56 -3.60 0.99
C MET A 247 6.07 -3.82 -0.44
N GLN A 248 5.62 -2.77 -1.14
CA GLN A 248 5.20 -2.86 -2.54
C GLN A 248 6.37 -3.13 -3.49
N ASP A 249 7.56 -2.61 -3.20
CA ASP A 249 8.77 -2.96 -3.96
C ASP A 249 9.07 -4.45 -3.83
N GLY A 250 9.09 -4.97 -2.60
CA GLY A 250 9.27 -6.39 -2.32
C GLY A 250 8.19 -7.27 -2.95
N PHE A 251 6.93 -6.82 -2.91
CA PHE A 251 5.80 -7.51 -3.52
C PHE A 251 5.91 -7.55 -5.05
N ASN A 252 6.42 -6.49 -5.69
CA ASN A 252 6.61 -6.41 -7.14
C ASN A 252 7.78 -7.29 -7.61
N ILE A 253 8.96 -7.22 -6.98
CA ILE A 253 10.11 -8.01 -7.41
C ILE A 253 9.98 -9.49 -7.04
N GLY A 254 9.33 -9.80 -5.91
CA GLY A 254 9.30 -11.15 -5.35
C GLY A 254 8.70 -12.20 -6.29
N TRP A 255 7.56 -11.89 -6.93
CA TRP A 255 6.94 -12.84 -7.87
C TRP A 255 7.74 -12.95 -9.18
N LYS A 256 8.34 -11.85 -9.65
CA LYS A 256 9.15 -11.84 -10.88
C LYS A 256 10.35 -12.76 -10.73
N VAL A 257 11.13 -12.59 -9.65
CA VAL A 257 12.27 -13.44 -9.32
C VAL A 257 11.83 -14.89 -9.13
N ALA A 258 10.75 -15.15 -8.39
CA ALA A 258 10.27 -16.50 -8.17
C ALA A 258 9.92 -17.24 -9.47
N LEU A 259 9.21 -16.58 -10.40
CA LEU A 259 8.83 -17.19 -11.67
C LEU A 259 10.02 -17.35 -12.63
N VAL A 260 10.94 -16.37 -12.69
CA VAL A 260 12.14 -16.47 -13.54
C VAL A 260 13.08 -17.55 -13.03
N ALA A 261 13.35 -17.59 -11.72
CA ALA A 261 14.19 -18.61 -11.11
C ALA A 261 13.61 -20.03 -11.26
N SER A 262 12.27 -20.14 -11.35
CA SER A 262 11.59 -21.41 -11.61
C SER A 262 11.48 -21.77 -13.10
N GLY A 263 12.00 -20.94 -14.01
CA GLY A 263 11.90 -21.15 -15.45
C GLY A 263 10.49 -21.01 -16.03
N VAL A 264 9.58 -20.34 -15.31
CA VAL A 264 8.17 -20.14 -15.70
C VAL A 264 7.98 -18.87 -16.52
N ALA A 265 8.76 -17.82 -16.23
CA ALA A 265 8.66 -16.52 -16.88
C ALA A 265 9.98 -16.09 -17.54
N GLN A 266 9.87 -15.24 -18.56
CA GLN A 266 11.01 -14.71 -19.32
C GLN A 266 11.92 -13.86 -18.43
N PRO A 267 13.26 -14.02 -18.48
CA PRO A 267 14.17 -13.20 -17.66
C PRO A 267 14.04 -11.69 -17.88
N SER A 268 13.63 -11.26 -19.09
CA SER A 268 13.43 -9.85 -19.44
C SER A 268 12.44 -9.13 -18.52
N ILE A 269 11.49 -9.84 -17.91
CA ILE A 269 10.52 -9.21 -17.00
C ILE A 269 11.19 -8.62 -15.75
N LEU A 270 12.41 -9.04 -15.40
CA LEU A 270 13.12 -8.51 -14.22
C LEU A 270 13.48 -7.03 -14.39
N ALA A 271 13.80 -6.60 -15.61
CA ALA A 271 14.12 -5.21 -15.92
C ALA A 271 12.94 -4.26 -15.65
N THR A 272 11.71 -4.78 -15.73
CA THR A 272 10.50 -4.00 -15.44
C THR A 272 10.42 -3.56 -13.99
N TYR A 273 11.13 -4.20 -13.04
CA TYR A 273 11.11 -3.78 -11.63
C TYR A 273 11.61 -2.34 -11.48
N ASP A 274 12.76 -2.01 -12.06
CA ASP A 274 13.33 -0.67 -11.97
C ASP A 274 12.42 0.33 -12.70
N ALA A 275 12.03 0.02 -13.94
CA ALA A 275 11.15 0.87 -14.75
C ALA A 275 9.80 1.18 -14.06
N GLU A 276 9.21 0.21 -13.36
CA GLU A 276 7.96 0.36 -12.64
C GLU A 276 8.11 1.10 -11.30
N ARG A 277 9.09 0.69 -10.48
CA ARG A 277 9.19 1.13 -9.09
C ARG A 277 9.97 2.43 -8.93
N HIS A 278 10.96 2.68 -9.78
CA HIS A 278 11.70 3.95 -9.78
C HIS A 278 10.77 5.13 -10.07
N CYS A 279 9.92 5.02 -11.11
CA CYS A 279 8.97 6.07 -11.47
C CYS A 279 8.02 6.42 -10.31
N LEU A 280 7.48 5.41 -9.62
CA LEU A 280 6.62 5.66 -8.46
C LEU A 280 7.38 6.25 -7.27
N ALA A 281 8.64 5.89 -7.07
CA ALA A 281 9.49 6.50 -6.04
C ALA A 281 9.77 7.97 -6.36
N GLU A 282 10.03 8.33 -7.62
CA GLU A 282 10.16 9.73 -8.06
C GLU A 282 8.88 10.53 -7.78
N MET A 283 7.72 9.98 -8.16
CA MET A 283 6.41 10.61 -7.88
C MET A 283 6.19 10.82 -6.38
N LEU A 284 6.58 9.85 -5.55
CA LEU A 284 6.49 9.94 -4.09
C LEU A 284 7.42 11.02 -3.53
N LEU A 285 8.66 11.11 -4.03
CA LEU A 285 9.61 12.13 -3.62
C LEU A 285 9.15 13.53 -4.02
N ASP A 286 8.64 13.68 -5.24
CA ASP A 286 8.09 14.94 -5.72
C ASP A 286 6.89 15.34 -4.86
N PHE A 287 5.98 14.41 -4.54
CA PHE A 287 4.91 14.68 -3.60
C PHE A 287 5.44 15.08 -2.22
N ASP A 288 6.39 14.34 -1.65
CA ASP A 288 6.95 14.63 -0.33
C ASP A 288 7.67 15.99 -0.32
N ARG A 289 8.27 16.44 -1.43
CA ARG A 289 8.88 17.77 -1.56
C ARG A 289 7.83 18.87 -1.42
N HIS A 290 6.71 18.74 -2.12
CA HIS A 290 5.60 19.70 -2.02
C HIS A 290 4.93 19.61 -0.64
N TRP A 291 4.68 18.40 -0.12
CA TRP A 291 4.00 18.17 1.15
C TRP A 291 4.84 18.62 2.34
N SER A 292 6.11 18.25 2.40
CA SER A 292 6.97 18.49 3.56
C SER A 292 7.28 19.98 3.76
N GLY A 293 7.37 20.77 2.67
CA GLY A 293 7.56 22.21 2.70
C GLY A 293 6.41 22.96 3.38
N LEU A 294 5.17 22.51 3.18
CA LEU A 294 3.99 23.08 3.83
C LEU A 294 4.04 22.96 5.37
N PHE A 295 4.77 21.99 5.93
CA PHE A 295 4.93 21.86 7.39
C PHE A 295 6.04 22.73 7.98
N THR A 296 6.93 23.29 7.15
CA THR A 296 8.04 24.13 7.58
C THR A 296 7.77 25.63 7.40
N GLU A 297 6.87 25.99 6.49
CA GLU A 297 6.44 27.36 6.26
C GLU A 297 5.53 27.87 7.40
N GLY A 298 5.66 29.15 7.76
CA GLY A 298 4.81 29.82 8.76
C GLY A 298 3.35 29.97 8.35
N GLU A 299 2.54 30.67 9.13
CA GLU A 299 1.14 30.95 8.77
C GLU A 299 1.08 31.88 7.55
N GLY A 300 0.57 31.36 6.42
CA GLY A 300 0.28 32.12 5.21
C GLY A 300 -1.18 31.93 4.78
N GLU A 301 -1.79 32.97 4.22
CA GLU A 301 -3.14 32.88 3.67
C GLU A 301 -3.23 31.76 2.62
N GLY A 302 -4.20 30.84 2.76
CA GLY A 302 -4.42 29.74 1.81
C GLY A 302 -3.67 28.44 2.10
N LYS A 303 -2.79 28.36 3.11
CA LYS A 303 -2.04 27.14 3.46
C LYS A 303 -2.93 25.91 3.68
N THR A 304 -4.02 26.06 4.44
CA THR A 304 -4.98 24.97 4.69
C THR A 304 -5.63 24.48 3.39
N GLN A 305 -6.02 25.40 2.50
CA GLN A 305 -6.66 25.04 1.23
C GLN A 305 -5.68 24.33 0.28
N ASN A 306 -4.42 24.75 0.28
CA ASN A 306 -3.36 24.10 -0.48
C ASN A 306 -3.06 22.70 0.05
N MET A 307 -3.02 22.53 1.38
CA MET A 307 -2.87 21.19 1.98
C MET A 307 -4.02 20.26 1.59
N ILE A 308 -5.28 20.72 1.61
CA ILE A 308 -6.43 19.91 1.18
C ILE A 308 -6.28 19.48 -0.28
N LYS A 309 -5.95 20.40 -1.19
CA LYS A 309 -5.77 20.10 -2.62
C LYS A 309 -4.65 19.08 -2.86
N VAL A 310 -3.54 19.20 -2.14
CA VAL A 310 -2.40 18.27 -2.26
C VAL A 310 -2.79 16.88 -1.77
N VAL A 311 -3.56 16.78 -0.66
CA VAL A 311 -4.11 15.48 -0.21
C VAL A 311 -5.06 14.90 -1.25
N GLU A 312 -6.03 15.66 -1.74
CA GLU A 312 -7.02 15.17 -2.73
C GLU A 312 -6.36 14.67 -4.02
N LEU A 313 -5.31 15.36 -4.49
CA LEU A 313 -4.59 14.95 -5.71
C LEU A 313 -3.83 13.63 -5.53
N PHE A 314 -3.35 13.35 -4.31
CA PHE A 314 -2.44 12.25 -4.02
C PHE A 314 -3.10 11.09 -3.27
N GLU A 315 -4.34 11.23 -2.83
CA GLU A 315 -5.07 10.22 -2.06
C GLU A 315 -5.11 8.88 -2.79
N ASP A 316 -5.45 8.87 -4.08
CA ASP A 316 -5.49 7.64 -4.90
C ASP A 316 -4.12 6.95 -5.03
N PHE A 317 -3.03 7.73 -5.04
CA PHE A 317 -1.66 7.19 -5.06
C PHE A 317 -1.27 6.66 -3.69
N ALA A 318 -1.57 7.41 -2.62
CA ALA A 318 -1.28 7.02 -1.24
C ALA A 318 -2.06 5.76 -0.82
N ASP A 319 -3.28 5.60 -1.33
CA ASP A 319 -4.10 4.39 -1.18
C ASP A 319 -3.58 3.20 -2.02
N GLY A 320 -2.60 3.42 -2.90
CA GLY A 320 -2.05 2.41 -3.80
C GLY A 320 -3.03 1.96 -4.90
N ARG A 321 -4.07 2.75 -5.19
CA ARG A 321 -5.06 2.45 -6.23
C ARG A 321 -4.56 2.86 -7.60
N LYS A 322 -3.95 4.04 -7.69
CA LYS A 322 -3.33 4.52 -8.92
C LYS A 322 -1.84 4.24 -8.91
N SER A 323 -1.36 3.64 -9.98
CA SER A 323 0.06 3.49 -10.27
C SER A 323 0.25 3.63 -11.76
N PHE A 324 1.33 4.30 -12.14
CA PHE A 324 1.52 4.72 -13.52
C PHE A 324 2.61 3.89 -14.18
N TYR A 325 2.47 2.56 -14.15
CA TYR A 325 3.41 1.71 -14.87
C TYR A 325 3.29 1.99 -16.38
N GLY A 326 4.43 2.31 -16.98
CA GLY A 326 4.58 2.54 -18.42
C GLY A 326 4.41 1.25 -19.22
N ALA A 327 4.34 1.39 -20.54
CA ALA A 327 4.32 0.23 -21.44
C ALA A 327 5.59 -0.61 -21.26
N SER A 328 5.42 -1.92 -21.15
CA SER A 328 6.48 -2.92 -21.00
C SER A 328 5.95 -4.30 -21.39
N GLU A 329 6.78 -5.33 -21.29
CA GLU A 329 6.36 -6.73 -21.48
C GLU A 329 5.22 -7.12 -20.51
N LEU A 330 5.15 -6.50 -19.33
CA LEU A 330 4.12 -6.76 -18.33
C LEU A 330 2.91 -5.81 -18.38
N VAL A 331 2.95 -4.79 -19.24
CA VAL A 331 1.93 -3.76 -19.33
C VAL A 331 1.68 -3.40 -20.79
N TRP A 332 0.59 -3.93 -21.32
CA TRP A 332 0.13 -3.64 -22.68
C TRP A 332 -0.68 -2.34 -22.71
N LYS A 333 -0.09 -1.26 -23.24
CA LYS A 333 -0.80 -0.01 -23.49
C LYS A 333 -1.30 0.01 -24.94
N PHE A 334 -2.56 0.36 -25.13
CA PHE A 334 -3.13 0.60 -26.46
C PHE A 334 -2.60 1.93 -27.03
N GLU A 335 -2.45 1.99 -28.35
CA GLU A 335 -2.09 3.24 -29.05
C GLU A 335 -3.29 4.20 -29.02
N ASP A 336 -3.01 5.52 -29.05
CA ASP A 336 -4.03 6.58 -28.89
C ASP A 336 -5.13 6.57 -29.98
N ASP A 337 -4.91 5.88 -31.10
CA ASP A 337 -5.83 5.78 -32.25
C ASP A 337 -6.68 4.49 -32.26
N GLU A 338 -6.55 3.58 -31.29
CA GLU A 338 -7.41 2.38 -31.20
C GLU A 338 -8.80 2.69 -30.61
N ASP A 339 -9.81 1.87 -30.96
CA ASP A 339 -11.15 1.94 -30.38
C ASP A 339 -11.09 1.94 -28.83
N PRO A 340 -11.98 2.69 -28.14
CA PRO A 340 -11.94 2.77 -26.69
C PRO A 340 -12.00 1.37 -26.06
N PRO A 341 -11.16 1.09 -25.05
CA PRO A 341 -11.00 -0.25 -24.50
C PRO A 341 -12.34 -0.79 -23.96
N ALA A 342 -12.52 -2.10 -24.09
CA ALA A 342 -13.69 -2.85 -23.59
C ALA A 342 -14.03 -2.58 -22.11
N ALA A 343 -13.05 -2.09 -21.34
CA ALA A 343 -13.18 -1.62 -19.98
C ALA A 343 -12.48 -0.27 -19.80
N ARG A 344 -13.24 0.82 -19.65
CA ARG A 344 -12.69 2.19 -19.64
C ARG A 344 -11.87 2.53 -18.40
N ASN A 345 -12.19 1.91 -17.26
CA ASN A 345 -11.53 2.22 -15.98
C ASN A 345 -10.60 1.09 -15.52
N LEU A 346 -10.39 0.06 -16.35
CA LEU A 346 -9.40 -1.00 -16.10
C LEU A 346 -8.16 -0.70 -16.95
N ILE A 347 -7.30 0.17 -16.41
CA ILE A 347 -6.15 0.70 -17.13
C ILE A 347 -4.96 -0.26 -16.93
N PRO A 348 -4.38 -0.86 -17.99
CA PRO A 348 -3.14 -1.62 -17.86
C PRO A 348 -2.05 -0.80 -17.18
N GLY A 349 -1.33 -1.40 -16.23
CA GLY A 349 -0.33 -0.74 -15.38
C GLY A 349 -0.90 -0.18 -14.07
N GLU A 350 -2.23 -0.07 -13.93
CA GLU A 350 -2.89 0.23 -12.67
C GLU A 350 -3.30 -1.03 -11.92
N ARG A 351 -3.60 -0.85 -10.64
CA ARG A 351 -4.10 -1.90 -9.75
C ARG A 351 -5.51 -2.30 -10.18
N PHE A 352 -5.86 -3.58 -10.12
CA PHE A 352 -7.25 -4.00 -10.37
C PHE A 352 -8.19 -3.38 -9.30
N PRO A 353 -9.16 -2.50 -9.66
CA PRO A 353 -9.98 -1.80 -8.69
C PRO A 353 -10.85 -2.77 -7.87
N PRO A 354 -10.73 -2.75 -6.52
CA PRO A 354 -11.40 -3.75 -5.70
C PRO A 354 -12.90 -3.48 -5.59
N VAL A 355 -13.70 -4.53 -5.73
CA VAL A 355 -15.14 -4.49 -5.46
C VAL A 355 -15.54 -5.73 -4.68
N LYS A 356 -16.68 -5.67 -4.00
CA LYS A 356 -17.22 -6.82 -3.26
C LYS A 356 -18.25 -7.52 -4.12
N LEU A 357 -18.02 -8.81 -4.35
CA LEU A 357 -18.82 -9.65 -5.24
C LEU A 357 -19.47 -10.77 -4.45
N ARG A 358 -20.48 -11.36 -5.09
CA ARG A 358 -21.17 -12.54 -4.60
C ARG A 358 -20.67 -13.79 -5.33
N MET A 359 -20.40 -14.87 -4.61
CA MET A 359 -20.07 -16.16 -5.20
C MET A 359 -21.31 -16.77 -5.85
N GLN A 360 -21.17 -17.29 -7.07
CA GLN A 360 -22.32 -17.89 -7.76
C GLN A 360 -22.76 -19.20 -7.09
N ALA A 361 -21.84 -19.97 -6.53
CA ALA A 361 -22.12 -21.29 -5.96
C ALA A 361 -22.96 -21.25 -4.67
N ASP A 362 -22.61 -20.36 -3.72
CA ASP A 362 -23.19 -20.36 -2.37
C ASP A 362 -23.72 -18.98 -1.93
N GLY A 363 -23.51 -17.94 -2.74
CA GLY A 363 -23.93 -16.59 -2.42
C GLY A 363 -23.05 -15.85 -1.40
N ASN A 364 -21.92 -16.41 -0.98
CA ASN A 364 -21.00 -15.76 -0.05
C ASN A 364 -20.37 -14.50 -0.65
N LEU A 365 -20.09 -13.51 0.19
CA LEU A 365 -19.54 -12.22 -0.25
C LEU A 365 -18.03 -12.17 -0.05
N ARG A 366 -17.27 -11.87 -1.09
CA ARG A 366 -15.82 -11.63 -0.98
C ARG A 366 -15.39 -10.43 -1.79
N TRP A 367 -14.31 -9.78 -1.34
CA TRP A 367 -13.63 -8.76 -2.12
C TRP A 367 -12.82 -9.40 -3.23
N THR A 368 -12.72 -8.75 -4.40
CA THR A 368 -11.87 -9.19 -5.51
C THR A 368 -10.40 -9.36 -5.11
N THR A 369 -9.92 -8.69 -4.06
CA THR A 369 -8.59 -8.93 -3.48
C THR A 369 -8.37 -10.36 -2.97
N ARG A 370 -9.44 -11.08 -2.60
CA ARG A 370 -9.39 -12.52 -2.25
C ARG A 370 -9.38 -13.40 -3.50
N LEU A 371 -10.05 -12.99 -4.57
CA LEU A 371 -10.02 -13.73 -5.85
C LEU A 371 -8.63 -13.68 -6.49
N LEU A 372 -7.97 -12.53 -6.33
CA LEU A 372 -6.66 -12.23 -6.91
C LEU A 372 -5.53 -12.52 -5.93
N GLU A 373 -5.68 -13.49 -5.02
CA GLU A 373 -4.62 -13.87 -4.07
C GLU A 373 -3.29 -14.12 -4.79
N SER A 374 -2.21 -13.56 -4.23
CA SER A 374 -0.89 -13.65 -4.83
C SER A 374 -0.25 -15.00 -4.54
N ASP A 375 -0.30 -15.89 -5.53
CA ASP A 375 0.25 -17.24 -5.48
C ASP A 375 1.23 -17.54 -6.63
N GLY A 376 1.60 -16.50 -7.40
CA GLY A 376 2.48 -16.59 -8.56
C GLY A 376 1.76 -16.80 -9.90
N ARG A 377 0.48 -17.21 -9.92
CA ARG A 377 -0.25 -17.37 -11.20
C ARG A 377 -0.77 -16.03 -11.72
N PHE A 378 -0.75 -15.86 -13.04
CA PHE A 378 -1.51 -14.82 -13.70
C PHE A 378 -3.00 -15.16 -13.64
N ARG A 379 -3.87 -14.15 -13.60
CA ARG A 379 -5.33 -14.32 -13.62
C ARG A 379 -5.88 -13.84 -14.94
N VAL A 380 -6.66 -14.68 -15.62
CA VAL A 380 -7.57 -14.24 -16.69
C VAL A 380 -8.93 -14.07 -16.05
N VAL A 381 -9.30 -12.82 -15.81
CA VAL A 381 -10.61 -12.43 -15.27
C VAL A 381 -11.54 -12.16 -16.44
N ILE A 382 -12.50 -13.06 -16.63
CA ILE A 382 -13.53 -12.93 -17.66
C ILE A 382 -14.70 -12.17 -17.05
N LEU A 383 -14.88 -10.92 -17.46
CA LEU A 383 -16.10 -10.17 -17.19
C LEU A 383 -17.15 -10.65 -18.18
N ALA A 384 -17.85 -11.73 -17.84
CA ALA A 384 -18.68 -12.53 -18.73
C ALA A 384 -19.95 -11.82 -19.23
N GLY A 385 -20.34 -10.69 -18.64
CA GLY A 385 -21.50 -9.91 -19.05
C GLY A 385 -22.81 -10.56 -18.58
N ASP A 386 -23.91 -10.28 -19.29
CA ASP A 386 -25.24 -10.80 -18.92
C ASP A 386 -25.47 -12.18 -19.53
N MET A 387 -25.24 -13.19 -18.68
CA MET A 387 -25.31 -14.60 -19.02
C MET A 387 -26.74 -15.13 -19.25
N ARG A 388 -27.80 -14.30 -19.16
CA ARG A 388 -29.17 -14.71 -19.50
C ARG A 388 -29.37 -14.85 -21.01
N THR A 389 -28.55 -14.19 -21.82
CA THR A 389 -28.70 -14.19 -23.28
C THR A 389 -27.91 -15.33 -23.93
N ALA A 390 -28.54 -16.05 -24.87
CA ALA A 390 -27.89 -17.16 -25.58
C ALA A 390 -26.64 -16.71 -26.37
N THR A 391 -26.67 -15.51 -26.94
CA THR A 391 -25.52 -14.91 -27.63
C THR A 391 -24.31 -14.78 -26.71
N GLN A 392 -24.51 -14.27 -25.49
CA GLN A 392 -23.41 -14.11 -24.53
C GLN A 392 -22.91 -15.46 -24.00
N LYS A 393 -23.80 -16.42 -23.73
CA LYS A 393 -23.42 -17.80 -23.38
C LYS A 393 -22.51 -18.41 -24.47
N ASN A 394 -22.85 -18.23 -25.75
CA ASN A 394 -22.06 -18.73 -26.88
C ASN A 394 -20.68 -18.04 -27.02
N ARG A 395 -20.61 -16.73 -26.75
CA ARG A 395 -19.33 -16.00 -26.72
C ARG A 395 -18.40 -16.55 -25.64
N LEU A 396 -18.92 -16.74 -24.41
CA LEU A 396 -18.15 -17.33 -23.32
C LEU A 396 -17.71 -18.77 -23.62
N LEU A 397 -18.60 -19.59 -24.20
CA LEU A 397 -18.27 -20.96 -24.62
C LEU A 397 -17.14 -20.96 -25.66
N THR A 398 -17.20 -20.09 -26.66
CA THR A 398 -16.16 -19.97 -27.70
C THR A 398 -14.81 -19.57 -27.11
N LEU A 399 -14.81 -18.58 -26.21
CA LEU A 399 -13.61 -18.16 -25.49
C LEU A 399 -13.00 -19.31 -24.68
N THR A 400 -13.81 -19.98 -23.85
CA THR A 400 -13.32 -21.06 -22.98
C THR A 400 -12.85 -22.29 -23.75
N GLN A 401 -13.44 -22.59 -24.92
CA GLN A 401 -12.95 -23.62 -25.84
C GLN A 401 -11.57 -23.26 -26.42
N ARG A 402 -11.34 -22.00 -26.78
CA ARG A 402 -10.01 -21.52 -27.23
C ARG A 402 -8.97 -21.56 -26.11
N LEU A 403 -9.35 -21.18 -24.89
CA LEU A 403 -8.44 -21.22 -23.73
C LEU A 403 -8.04 -22.67 -23.37
N SER A 404 -8.98 -23.60 -23.40
CA SER A 404 -8.77 -25.02 -23.07
C SER A 404 -8.23 -25.87 -24.23
N GLY A 405 -8.26 -25.35 -25.47
CA GLY A 405 -7.75 -26.05 -26.67
C GLY A 405 -8.64 -27.19 -27.18
N SER A 406 -9.94 -27.17 -26.87
CA SER A 406 -10.86 -28.26 -27.22
C SER A 406 -11.10 -28.45 -28.73
N ASN A 407 -10.64 -27.55 -29.61
CA ASN A 407 -11.00 -27.54 -31.04
C ASN A 407 -9.95 -26.93 -32.02
N ASP A 408 -8.67 -26.74 -31.68
CA ASP A 408 -7.74 -26.06 -32.63
C ASP A 408 -6.28 -26.58 -32.65
N GLN A 409 -5.65 -26.49 -33.84
CA GLN A 409 -4.30 -26.95 -34.19
C GLN A 409 -3.16 -26.12 -33.55
N ASN A 410 -3.48 -25.01 -32.87
CA ASN A 410 -2.51 -24.07 -32.26
C ASN A 410 -2.29 -24.25 -30.74
N GLY A 411 -2.93 -25.24 -30.12
CA GLY A 411 -2.73 -25.62 -28.71
C GLY A 411 -3.51 -24.77 -27.69
N ALA A 412 -3.87 -25.38 -26.57
CA ALA A 412 -4.57 -24.74 -25.46
C ALA A 412 -3.74 -23.63 -24.80
N VAL A 413 -4.26 -22.40 -24.68
CA VAL A 413 -3.56 -21.29 -24.01
C VAL A 413 -3.19 -21.65 -22.56
N LEU A 414 -4.07 -22.34 -21.83
CA LEU A 414 -3.84 -22.68 -20.42
C LEU A 414 -2.70 -23.68 -20.21
N HIS A 415 -2.48 -24.58 -21.17
CA HIS A 415 -1.44 -25.61 -21.08
C HIS A 415 -0.20 -25.28 -21.93
N ARG A 416 -0.17 -24.11 -22.55
CA ARG A 416 0.92 -23.63 -23.41
C ARG A 416 2.21 -23.33 -22.65
N TYR A 417 2.09 -22.91 -21.40
CA TYR A 417 3.20 -22.38 -20.59
C TYR A 417 3.72 -23.39 -19.59
N VAL A 418 4.99 -23.26 -19.21
CA VAL A 418 5.63 -24.07 -18.16
C VAL A 418 4.81 -23.96 -16.86
N PRO A 419 4.49 -25.09 -16.19
CA PRO A 419 3.71 -25.07 -14.95
C PRO A 419 4.52 -24.49 -13.79
N ILE A 420 3.84 -24.05 -12.73
CA ILE A 420 4.50 -23.70 -11.47
C ILE A 420 4.70 -25.00 -10.68
N ALA A 421 5.88 -25.60 -10.84
CA ALA A 421 6.21 -26.92 -10.32
C ALA A 421 5.86 -27.08 -8.83
N GLY A 422 5.28 -28.22 -8.47
CA GLY A 422 4.88 -28.56 -7.10
C GLY A 422 3.68 -27.78 -6.56
N ARG A 423 3.10 -26.84 -7.32
CA ARG A 423 1.94 -26.05 -6.87
C ARG A 423 0.78 -26.02 -7.86
N PHE A 424 1.03 -25.75 -9.14
CA PHE A 424 0.00 -25.55 -10.14
C PHE A 424 0.40 -26.08 -11.52
N GLU A 425 -0.48 -26.87 -12.12
CA GLU A 425 -0.33 -27.41 -13.49
C GLU A 425 -0.39 -26.34 -14.60
N CYS A 426 -0.88 -25.14 -14.26
CA CYS A 426 -0.94 -23.99 -15.16
C CYS A 426 -0.42 -22.74 -14.44
N ALA A 427 0.39 -21.94 -15.15
CA ALA A 427 0.82 -20.61 -14.70
C ALA A 427 -0.32 -19.56 -14.74
N ILE A 428 -1.46 -19.93 -15.32
CA ILE A 428 -2.64 -19.07 -15.49
C ILE A 428 -3.82 -19.69 -14.76
N ASP A 429 -4.56 -18.87 -14.02
CA ASP A 429 -5.85 -19.21 -13.45
C ASP A 429 -6.96 -18.40 -14.13
N VAL A 430 -8.07 -19.05 -14.46
CA VAL A 430 -9.23 -18.42 -15.12
C VAL A 430 -10.40 -18.38 -14.16
N MET A 431 -11.08 -17.23 -14.12
CA MET A 431 -12.29 -16.99 -13.35
C MET A 431 -13.26 -16.12 -14.13
N ALA A 432 -14.53 -16.15 -13.75
CA ALA A 432 -15.58 -15.35 -14.37
C ALA A 432 -16.35 -14.53 -13.35
N ILE A 433 -16.66 -13.30 -13.73
CA ILE A 433 -17.57 -12.40 -13.02
C ILE A 433 -18.67 -12.05 -14.02
N HIS A 434 -19.94 -12.30 -13.71
CA HIS A 434 -21.07 -11.94 -14.57
C HIS A 434 -21.91 -10.82 -13.96
N SER A 435 -22.70 -10.16 -14.81
CA SER A 435 -23.53 -9.01 -14.43
C SER A 435 -25.02 -9.36 -14.26
N ALA A 436 -25.41 -10.57 -14.64
CA ALA A 436 -26.79 -11.06 -14.52
C ALA A 436 -27.21 -11.21 -13.04
N PRO A 437 -28.50 -11.01 -12.71
CA PRO A 437 -29.01 -11.24 -11.36
C PRO A 437 -28.67 -12.64 -10.85
N TRP A 438 -28.22 -12.75 -9.60
CA TRP A 438 -27.65 -13.99 -9.05
C TRP A 438 -28.60 -15.20 -9.17
N THR A 439 -29.92 -14.97 -9.01
CA THR A 439 -30.96 -16.01 -9.07
C THR A 439 -31.43 -16.38 -10.48
N GLU A 440 -31.02 -15.65 -11.51
CA GLU A 440 -31.50 -15.84 -12.89
C GLU A 440 -30.54 -16.66 -13.76
N VAL A 441 -29.41 -17.09 -13.20
CA VAL A 441 -28.43 -17.94 -13.86
C VAL A 441 -27.97 -19.02 -12.90
N GLU A 442 -27.77 -20.22 -13.42
CA GLU A 442 -27.35 -21.36 -12.63
C GLU A 442 -25.83 -21.54 -12.72
N TYR A 443 -25.23 -22.11 -11.67
CA TYR A 443 -23.79 -22.37 -11.67
C TYR A 443 -23.34 -23.28 -12.84
N PHE A 444 -24.20 -24.22 -13.25
CA PHE A 444 -23.93 -25.14 -14.36
C PHE A 444 -24.22 -24.55 -15.76
N ASP A 445 -24.70 -23.31 -15.85
CA ASP A 445 -24.78 -22.59 -17.13
C ASP A 445 -23.40 -22.20 -17.70
N PHE A 446 -22.37 -22.25 -16.86
CA PHE A 446 -21.01 -21.87 -17.23
C PHE A 446 -20.20 -23.08 -17.75
N PRO A 447 -19.24 -22.87 -18.67
CA PRO A 447 -18.39 -23.94 -19.20
C PRO A 447 -17.50 -24.61 -18.15
N ASP A 448 -17.15 -25.88 -18.36
CA ASP A 448 -16.32 -26.70 -17.45
C ASP A 448 -14.95 -26.07 -17.14
N THR A 449 -14.38 -25.27 -18.06
CA THR A 449 -13.13 -24.52 -17.82
C THR A 449 -13.22 -23.59 -16.60
N LEU A 450 -14.41 -23.06 -16.32
CA LEU A 450 -14.69 -22.18 -15.18
C LEU A 450 -15.19 -22.93 -13.95
N ARG A 451 -15.36 -24.24 -14.05
CA ARG A 451 -15.73 -25.14 -12.96
C ARG A 451 -15.01 -26.48 -13.20
N PRO A 452 -13.68 -26.55 -13.09
CA PRO A 452 -12.98 -27.82 -13.26
C PRO A 452 -13.44 -28.83 -12.21
N PHE A 453 -13.58 -30.09 -12.62
CA PHE A 453 -13.92 -31.20 -11.75
C PHE A 453 -12.65 -31.92 -11.27
N ASP A 454 -12.49 -32.03 -9.96
CA ASP A 454 -11.49 -32.87 -9.32
C ASP A 454 -12.19 -34.18 -8.87
N PRO A 455 -11.69 -35.38 -9.24
CA PRO A 455 -12.33 -36.65 -8.87
C PRO A 455 -12.48 -36.89 -7.37
N VAL A 456 -11.67 -36.24 -6.54
CA VAL A 456 -11.67 -36.36 -5.07
C VAL A 456 -12.42 -35.19 -4.44
N ARG A 457 -12.19 -33.96 -4.91
CA ARG A 457 -12.74 -32.73 -4.30
C ARG A 457 -14.04 -32.24 -4.93
N GLY A 458 -14.45 -32.80 -6.07
CA GLY A 458 -15.62 -32.38 -6.83
C GLY A 458 -15.39 -31.12 -7.66
N TRP A 459 -16.47 -30.38 -7.95
CA TRP A 459 -16.41 -29.15 -8.74
C TRP A 459 -15.74 -28.00 -7.97
N ASN A 460 -14.94 -27.20 -8.67
CA ASN A 460 -14.34 -25.99 -8.08
C ASN A 460 -15.31 -24.80 -8.08
N TYR A 461 -15.96 -24.58 -6.93
CA TYR A 461 -16.96 -23.54 -6.71
C TYR A 461 -16.42 -22.09 -6.60
N ASP A 462 -15.11 -21.89 -6.60
CA ASP A 462 -14.49 -20.59 -6.27
C ASP A 462 -14.21 -19.68 -7.50
N LYS A 463 -14.62 -20.10 -8.69
CA LYS A 463 -14.25 -19.44 -9.96
C LYS A 463 -15.33 -18.58 -10.60
N ILE A 464 -16.58 -18.67 -10.15
CA ILE A 464 -17.71 -17.96 -10.77
C ILE A 464 -18.35 -17.02 -9.75
N TRP A 465 -18.46 -15.76 -10.14
CA TRP A 465 -18.87 -14.65 -9.30
C TRP A 465 -19.91 -13.78 -10.01
N CYS A 466 -20.66 -13.04 -9.22
CA CYS A 466 -21.79 -12.24 -9.64
C CYS A 466 -21.66 -10.81 -9.09
N ASP A 467 -21.81 -9.83 -9.97
CA ASP A 467 -21.95 -8.41 -9.65
C ASP A 467 -23.43 -8.01 -9.57
N ASP A 468 -24.10 -8.56 -8.56
CA ASP A 468 -25.50 -8.26 -8.22
C ASP A 468 -25.58 -7.65 -6.82
N ALA A 469 -26.53 -6.75 -6.63
CA ALA A 469 -26.64 -6.00 -5.39
C ALA A 469 -27.16 -6.88 -4.25
N CYS A 470 -26.48 -6.82 -3.10
CA CYS A 470 -26.85 -7.55 -1.90
C CYS A 470 -27.62 -6.63 -0.93
N PRO A 471 -28.93 -6.84 -0.69
CA PRO A 471 -29.73 -5.94 0.16
C PRO A 471 -29.21 -5.78 1.59
N TRP A 472 -28.52 -6.79 2.11
CA TRP A 472 -27.98 -6.82 3.48
C TRP A 472 -26.51 -6.36 3.59
N ASN A 473 -25.84 -6.00 2.49
CA ASN A 473 -24.45 -5.58 2.53
C ASN A 473 -24.17 -4.38 1.62
N ARG A 474 -23.95 -3.20 2.20
CA ARG A 474 -23.71 -1.94 1.48
C ARG A 474 -22.52 -1.99 0.52
N ASP A 475 -21.51 -2.80 0.81
CA ASP A 475 -20.30 -2.87 -0.02
C ASP A 475 -20.51 -3.75 -1.28
N CYS A 476 -21.45 -4.70 -1.22
CA CYS A 476 -21.91 -5.50 -2.36
C CYS A 476 -23.08 -4.76 -3.01
N ASP A 477 -22.79 -3.68 -3.74
CA ASP A 477 -23.79 -2.79 -4.32
C ASP A 477 -24.17 -3.13 -5.77
N GLY A 478 -23.59 -4.18 -6.35
CA GLY A 478 -23.85 -4.62 -7.74
C GLY A 478 -23.36 -3.64 -8.79
N LYS A 479 -22.40 -2.76 -8.45
CA LYS A 479 -21.87 -1.69 -9.31
C LYS A 479 -20.44 -1.92 -9.79
N GLY A 480 -19.97 -3.17 -9.77
CA GLY A 480 -18.62 -3.53 -10.20
C GLY A 480 -18.37 -3.19 -11.66
N TYR A 481 -19.25 -3.59 -12.55
CA TYR A 481 -19.15 -3.31 -14.00
C TYR A 481 -19.09 -1.82 -14.30
N GLU A 482 -19.89 -1.01 -13.62
CA GLU A 482 -19.91 0.45 -13.75
C GLU A 482 -18.61 1.06 -13.25
N ARG A 483 -18.09 0.61 -12.10
CA ARG A 483 -16.79 1.06 -11.57
C ARG A 483 -15.64 0.72 -12.52
N TRP A 484 -15.69 -0.44 -13.16
CA TRP A 484 -14.70 -0.86 -14.15
C TRP A 484 -14.91 -0.25 -15.54
N GLY A 485 -16.04 0.41 -15.78
CA GLY A 485 -16.38 1.01 -17.07
C GLY A 485 -16.58 -0.03 -18.16
N VAL A 486 -17.20 -1.16 -17.81
CA VAL A 486 -17.43 -2.33 -18.68
C VAL A 486 -18.92 -2.41 -19.02
N ASP A 487 -19.24 -2.67 -20.28
CA ASP A 487 -20.62 -2.87 -20.69
C ASP A 487 -21.19 -4.16 -20.03
N ARG A 488 -22.31 -4.03 -19.32
CA ARG A 488 -22.91 -5.14 -18.57
C ARG A 488 -23.38 -6.27 -19.47
N MET A 489 -23.74 -6.03 -20.73
CA MET A 489 -24.21 -7.07 -21.65
C MET A 489 -23.04 -7.76 -22.33
N ARG A 490 -22.09 -6.97 -22.85
CA ARG A 490 -20.99 -7.42 -23.69
C ARG A 490 -19.82 -7.98 -22.87
N GLY A 491 -19.52 -7.39 -21.72
CA GLY A 491 -18.39 -7.82 -20.91
C GLY A 491 -17.01 -7.44 -21.48
N ALA A 492 -15.95 -7.99 -20.88
CA ALA A 492 -14.56 -7.78 -21.25
C ALA A 492 -13.67 -8.91 -20.70
N MET A 493 -12.41 -8.97 -21.14
CA MET A 493 -11.40 -9.90 -20.65
C MET A 493 -10.20 -9.13 -20.12
N VAL A 494 -9.70 -9.53 -18.95
CA VAL A 494 -8.62 -8.82 -18.26
C VAL A 494 -7.57 -9.83 -17.81
N VAL A 495 -6.30 -9.57 -18.13
CA VAL A 495 -5.18 -10.30 -17.55
C VAL A 495 -4.62 -9.50 -16.39
N VAL A 496 -4.66 -10.10 -15.21
CA VAL A 496 -4.13 -9.53 -13.97
C VAL A 496 -2.87 -10.31 -13.56
N ARG A 497 -1.81 -9.57 -13.26
CA ARG A 497 -0.51 -10.09 -12.83
C ARG A 497 -0.58 -10.70 -11.42
N PRO A 498 0.41 -11.50 -11.01
CA PRO A 498 0.48 -12.05 -9.65
C PRO A 498 0.53 -10.99 -8.53
N ASP A 499 0.99 -9.77 -8.84
CA ASP A 499 0.95 -8.60 -7.95
C ASP A 499 -0.35 -7.80 -8.06
N GLN A 500 -1.39 -8.36 -8.68
CA GLN A 500 -2.75 -7.83 -8.81
C GLN A 500 -2.86 -6.49 -9.58
N TYR A 501 -1.84 -6.18 -10.39
CA TYR A 501 -1.86 -5.14 -11.41
C TYR A 501 -2.42 -5.65 -12.74
N ILE A 502 -3.10 -4.78 -13.47
CA ILE A 502 -3.65 -5.10 -14.79
C ILE A 502 -2.50 -5.11 -15.79
N GLY A 503 -2.30 -6.22 -16.48
CA GLY A 503 -1.29 -6.32 -17.54
C GLY A 503 -1.87 -6.11 -18.94
N TRP A 504 -3.10 -6.59 -19.17
CA TRP A 504 -3.78 -6.51 -20.47
C TRP A 504 -5.30 -6.47 -20.26
N VAL A 505 -6.01 -5.76 -21.14
CA VAL A 505 -7.48 -5.68 -21.20
C VAL A 505 -7.92 -5.80 -22.65
N GLY A 506 -9.03 -6.45 -22.94
CA GLY A 506 -9.61 -6.48 -24.28
C GLY A 506 -10.98 -7.13 -24.33
N GLU A 507 -11.47 -7.39 -25.53
CA GLU A 507 -12.74 -8.09 -25.77
C GLU A 507 -12.59 -9.62 -25.58
N LEU A 508 -13.72 -10.31 -25.39
CA LEU A 508 -13.73 -11.78 -25.23
C LEU A 508 -13.18 -12.52 -26.48
N GLU A 509 -13.28 -11.90 -27.65
CA GLU A 509 -12.83 -12.46 -28.92
C GLU A 509 -11.32 -12.31 -29.15
N GLU A 510 -10.64 -11.39 -28.45
CA GLU A 510 -9.24 -11.00 -28.65
C GLU A 510 -8.22 -11.97 -28.03
N VAL A 511 -8.54 -13.27 -28.03
CA VAL A 511 -7.69 -14.34 -27.45
C VAL A 511 -6.29 -14.35 -28.05
N ILE A 512 -6.15 -14.04 -29.35
CA ILE A 512 -4.85 -13.99 -30.03
C ILE A 512 -3.98 -12.86 -29.46
N ARG A 513 -4.53 -11.64 -29.33
CA ARG A 513 -3.81 -10.48 -28.77
C ARG A 513 -3.42 -10.74 -27.30
N MET A 514 -4.33 -11.30 -26.50
CA MET A 514 -4.03 -11.72 -25.12
C MET A 514 -2.91 -12.79 -25.08
N THR A 515 -2.94 -13.76 -25.99
CA THR A 515 -1.91 -14.80 -26.07
C THR A 515 -0.55 -14.22 -26.47
N CYS A 516 -0.51 -13.25 -27.39
CA CYS A 516 0.72 -12.53 -27.72
C CYS A 516 1.30 -11.79 -26.51
N TYR A 517 0.46 -11.13 -25.71
CA TYR A 517 0.89 -10.54 -24.44
C TYR A 517 1.51 -11.59 -23.51
N LEU A 518 0.80 -12.70 -23.26
CA LEU A 518 1.28 -13.77 -22.38
C LEU A 518 2.55 -14.45 -22.90
N ASP A 519 2.71 -14.59 -24.22
CA ASP A 519 3.90 -15.15 -24.87
C ASP A 519 5.16 -14.27 -24.67
N GLY A 520 4.98 -12.96 -24.46
CA GLY A 520 6.07 -12.04 -24.09
C GLY A 520 6.51 -12.15 -22.63
N VAL A 521 5.73 -12.82 -21.79
CA VAL A 521 5.92 -12.87 -20.33
C VAL A 521 6.26 -14.27 -19.85
N LEU A 522 5.55 -15.29 -20.32
CA LEU A 522 5.65 -16.66 -19.86
C LEU A 522 6.42 -17.53 -20.86
N ILE A 523 7.17 -18.50 -20.32
CA ILE A 523 7.94 -19.45 -21.14
C ILE A 523 6.99 -20.55 -21.65
N ARG A 524 7.02 -20.80 -22.96
CA ARG A 524 6.25 -21.89 -23.59
C ARG A 524 6.89 -23.25 -23.28
N LYS A 525 6.05 -24.28 -23.10
CA LYS A 525 6.55 -25.66 -23.02
C LYS A 525 7.26 -26.04 -24.31
N ALA A 526 8.35 -26.80 -24.23
CA ALA A 526 8.97 -27.39 -25.40
C ALA A 526 8.02 -28.42 -26.03
N ALA A 527 8.00 -28.52 -27.37
CA ALA A 527 7.09 -29.42 -28.08
C ALA A 527 7.27 -30.93 -27.77
N ASN A 528 8.30 -31.30 -27.01
CA ASN A 528 8.65 -32.68 -26.67
C ASN A 528 8.13 -33.17 -25.29
N ASP A 529 7.51 -32.30 -24.48
CA ASP A 529 7.00 -32.70 -23.15
C ASP A 529 5.58 -33.31 -23.18
N CYS A 530 5.02 -33.57 -24.37
CA CYS A 530 3.75 -34.28 -24.56
C CYS A 530 3.91 -35.81 -24.71
N GLN A 531 4.87 -36.41 -24.00
CA GLN A 531 4.88 -37.86 -23.78
C GLN A 531 4.82 -38.14 -22.28
N LEU A 532 3.61 -38.42 -21.79
CA LEU A 532 3.29 -39.54 -20.89
C LEU A 532 1.78 -39.72 -20.77
#